data_AF-A0A158NXE5-F1
#
_entry.id   AF-A0A158NXE5-F1
#
_cell.length_a   1.000
_cell.length_b   1.000
_cell.length_c   1.000
_cell.angle_alpha   90.00
_cell.angle_beta   90.00
_cell.angle_gamma   90.00
#
_symmetry.space_group_name_H-M   'P 1'
#
loop_
_entity.id
_entity.type
_entity.pdbx_description
1 polymer ?
#
loop_
_entity_poly.entity_id
_entity_poly.type
_entity_poly.pdbx_seq_one_letter_code
_entity_poly.pdbx_strand_id
1 'polypeptide(L)'
;GSCSNCGIACHSVRATPKGHACHSCYLHWRRTGVARPLTSMPGRTNKRKPPRGLVVNHDDLAALAGQPNQANNSLQAIDTEIVSLKRQIQANKQQVSALKRKTTDGIDHLRPPEVSGRINARWTNDELLLAVQGIRKYGKDFAAIAEVIGTKTEAHLRSFFVNYRRRYNLDAVLKEFEAENGPILIDDEKEEKV
;
A
#
# COMPACT_ATOMS: atom_id res chain seq x y z
N GLY A 1 42.22 37.91 7.98
CA GLY A 1 41.92 37.78 6.53
C GLY A 1 41.64 36.33 6.17
N SER A 2 40.90 36.05 5.09
CA SER A 2 40.67 34.68 4.60
C SER A 2 41.82 34.18 3.73
N CYS A 3 42.09 32.88 3.81
CA CYS A 3 43.09 32.24 2.97
C CYS A 3 42.57 32.06 1.54
N SER A 4 43.26 32.65 0.56
CA SER A 4 42.94 32.51 -0.87
C SER A 4 43.04 31.07 -1.39
N ASN A 5 43.80 30.20 -0.71
CA ASN A 5 43.86 28.79 -1.05
C ASN A 5 42.69 28.03 -0.42
N CYS A 6 42.56 28.03 0.92
CA CYS A 6 41.65 27.13 1.65
C CYS A 6 40.33 27.74 2.11
N GLY A 7 40.08 29.02 1.84
CA GLY A 7 38.87 29.73 2.26
C GLY A 7 38.75 30.00 3.76
N ILE A 8 39.53 29.32 4.61
CA ILE A 8 39.48 29.47 6.08
C ILE A 8 39.86 30.90 6.48
N ALA A 9 39.04 31.51 7.34
CA ALA A 9 39.34 32.78 7.99
C ALA A 9 40.48 32.62 9.00
N CYS A 10 41.54 33.43 8.88
CA CYS A 10 42.72 33.37 9.74
C CYS A 10 43.04 34.75 10.32
N HIS A 11 43.50 34.77 11.57
CA HIS A 11 43.92 36.00 12.22
C HIS A 11 45.16 36.61 11.56
N SER A 12 46.11 35.77 11.15
CA SER A 12 47.29 36.16 10.37
C SER A 12 47.36 35.39 9.04
N VAL A 13 47.70 36.12 7.97
CA VAL A 13 47.91 35.59 6.62
C VAL A 13 49.25 36.06 6.08
N ARG A 14 49.85 35.26 5.19
CA ARG A 14 51.13 35.57 4.54
C ARG A 14 50.92 35.78 3.05
N ALA A 15 51.57 36.77 2.47
CA ALA A 15 51.51 37.03 1.04
C ALA A 15 52.21 35.91 0.24
N THR A 16 51.56 35.47 -0.84
CA THR A 16 52.11 34.58 -1.86
C THR A 16 51.76 35.15 -3.25
N PRO A 17 52.44 34.72 -4.34
CA PRO A 17 52.11 35.18 -5.69
C PRO A 17 50.66 34.88 -6.13
N LYS A 18 49.97 33.96 -5.45
CA LYS A 18 48.57 33.58 -5.70
C LYS A 18 47.59 34.13 -4.65
N GLY A 19 48.00 35.13 -3.88
CA GLY A 19 47.17 35.79 -2.85
C GLY A 19 47.64 35.51 -1.42
N HIS A 20 46.74 35.73 -0.45
CA HIS A 20 47.06 35.59 0.97
C HIS A 20 46.82 34.16 1.45
N ALA A 21 47.83 33.52 2.01
CA ALA A 21 47.75 32.14 2.49
C ALA A 21 47.78 32.07 4.02
N CYS A 22 46.98 31.18 4.62
CA CYS A 22 47.13 30.81 6.02
C CYS A 22 48.48 30.13 6.26
N HIS A 23 48.92 30.07 7.52
CA HIS A 23 50.24 29.54 7.87
C HIS A 23 50.51 28.14 7.26
N SER A 24 49.54 27.23 7.33
CA SER A 24 49.70 25.88 6.79
C SER A 24 49.74 25.82 5.26
N CYS A 25 48.95 26.64 4.56
CA CYS A 25 48.99 26.71 3.10
C CYS A 25 50.29 27.36 2.60
N TYR A 26 50.76 28.39 3.32
CA TYR A 26 52.04 29.04 3.04
C TYR A 26 53.22 28.08 3.22
N LEU A 27 53.26 27.30 4.31
CA LEU A 27 54.33 26.34 4.54
C LEU A 27 54.37 25.22 3.49
N HIS A 28 53.20 24.77 3.01
CA HIS A 28 53.14 23.79 1.94
C HIS A 28 53.70 24.37 0.63
N TRP A 29 53.20 25.54 0.22
CA TRP A 29 53.66 26.22 -0.98
C TRP A 29 55.16 26.52 -0.93
N ARG A 30 55.69 26.97 0.21
CA ARG A 30 57.13 27.20 0.39
C ARG A 30 57.97 25.94 0.17
N ARG A 31 57.44 24.75 0.49
CA ARG A 31 58.14 23.47 0.32
C ARG A 31 58.01 22.88 -1.08
N THR A 32 56.84 23.00 -1.71
CA THR A 32 56.52 22.27 -2.94
C THR A 32 56.39 23.14 -4.18
N GLY A 33 56.37 24.47 -4.01
CA GLY A 33 56.09 25.43 -5.09
C GLY A 33 54.63 25.44 -5.56
N VAL A 34 53.79 24.52 -5.09
CA VAL A 34 52.39 24.37 -5.52
C VAL A 34 51.40 24.60 -4.40
N ALA A 35 50.19 24.99 -4.78
CA ALA A 35 49.09 25.20 -3.85
C ALA A 35 48.82 23.91 -3.05
N ARG A 36 48.55 24.06 -1.74
CA ARG A 36 48.18 22.92 -0.90
C ARG A 36 46.90 22.31 -1.48
N PRO A 37 46.82 20.99 -1.73
CA PRO A 37 45.58 20.33 -2.10
C PRO A 37 44.58 20.44 -0.95
N LEU A 38 43.36 20.90 -1.22
CA LEU A 38 42.41 21.29 -0.15
C LEU A 38 41.18 20.43 -0.01
N THR A 39 41.04 19.44 -0.86
CA THR A 39 40.16 18.31 -0.60
C THR A 39 40.66 17.12 -1.37
N SER A 40 40.56 15.99 -0.70
CA SER A 40 40.43 14.64 -1.23
C SER A 40 40.12 14.60 -2.73
N MET A 41 40.93 13.85 -3.48
CA MET A 41 40.69 13.43 -4.85
C MET A 41 39.19 13.26 -5.18
N PRO A 42 38.71 13.75 -6.35
CA PRO A 42 37.37 13.42 -6.83
C PRO A 42 37.34 11.91 -7.11
N GLY A 43 36.58 11.17 -6.28
CA GLY A 43 36.56 9.70 -6.30
C GLY A 43 36.54 9.05 -4.92
N ARG A 44 36.84 9.78 -3.83
CA ARG A 44 36.69 9.24 -2.47
C ARG A 44 35.36 9.67 -1.86
N THR A 45 34.31 8.93 -2.19
CA THR A 45 33.14 8.87 -1.31
C THR A 45 33.64 8.49 0.08
N ASN A 46 33.43 9.35 1.07
CA ASN A 46 33.62 8.95 2.47
C ASN A 46 32.54 7.90 2.76
N LYS A 47 32.82 6.64 2.42
CA LYS A 47 32.04 5.46 2.82
C LYS A 47 32.22 5.18 4.33
N ARG A 48 32.18 6.22 5.16
CA ARG A 48 32.18 6.08 6.62
C ARG A 48 30.74 5.85 7.06
N LYS A 49 30.16 4.75 6.57
CA LYS A 49 28.93 4.24 7.17
C LYS A 49 29.30 3.71 8.56
N PRO A 50 28.46 3.90 9.57
CA PRO A 50 28.62 3.24 10.85
C PRO A 50 28.81 1.73 10.67
N PRO A 51 29.45 1.03 11.61
CA PRO A 51 29.48 -0.43 11.65
C PRO A 51 28.07 -1.02 11.48
N ARG A 52 27.97 -2.22 10.90
CA ARG A 52 26.66 -2.88 10.71
C ARG A 52 25.94 -3.01 12.06
N GLY A 53 24.65 -2.64 12.09
CA GLY A 53 23.85 -2.62 13.33
C GLY A 53 23.97 -1.33 14.14
N LEU A 54 24.88 -0.42 13.81
CA LEU A 54 24.93 0.91 14.40
C LEU A 54 24.14 1.89 13.52
N VAL A 55 23.08 2.45 14.08
CA VAL A 55 22.29 3.50 13.42
C VAL A 55 22.68 4.84 14.05
N VAL A 56 23.11 5.78 13.22
CA VAL A 56 23.48 7.13 13.65
C VAL A 56 22.93 8.11 12.62
N ASN A 57 21.99 8.94 13.04
CA ASN A 57 21.39 9.99 12.22
C ASN A 57 21.65 11.36 12.84
N HIS A 58 21.70 12.39 12.00
CA HIS A 58 21.93 13.76 12.45
C HIS A 58 20.80 14.24 13.38
N ASP A 59 19.55 13.95 13.04
CA ASP A 59 18.38 14.43 13.78
C ASP A 59 18.30 13.81 15.18
N ASP A 60 18.58 12.51 15.30
CA ASP A 60 18.63 11.82 16.60
C ASP A 60 19.76 12.39 17.48
N LEU A 61 20.93 12.66 16.90
CA LEU A 61 22.05 13.27 17.62
C LEU A 61 21.73 14.69 18.07
N ALA A 62 21.11 15.49 17.21
CA ALA A 62 20.69 16.85 17.54
C ALA A 62 19.60 16.85 18.63
N ALA A 63 18.65 15.91 18.57
CA ALA A 63 17.59 15.74 19.55
C ALA A 63 18.10 15.30 20.93
N LEU A 64 19.22 14.55 20.98
CA LEU A 64 19.80 14.07 22.24
C LEU A 64 20.81 15.04 22.86
N ALA A 65 21.45 15.90 22.05
CA ALA A 65 22.49 16.83 22.50
C ALA A 65 21.97 18.15 23.08
N GLY A 66 20.66 18.41 23.01
CA GLY A 66 20.06 19.71 23.32
C GLY A 66 19.97 20.07 24.80
N GLN A 67 19.88 19.09 25.71
CA GLN A 67 19.71 19.29 27.15
C GLN A 67 20.38 18.18 27.98
N PRO A 68 20.85 18.47 29.21
CA PRO A 68 21.29 17.43 30.13
C PRO A 68 20.12 16.47 30.44
N ASN A 69 20.41 15.18 30.59
CA ASN A 69 19.43 14.09 30.82
C ASN A 69 18.44 13.78 29.69
N GLN A 70 18.50 14.46 28.54
CA GLN A 70 17.56 14.22 27.42
C GLN A 70 17.57 12.77 26.94
N ALA A 71 18.76 12.16 26.85
CA ALA A 71 18.89 10.74 26.50
C ALA A 71 18.16 9.79 27.46
N ASN A 72 18.24 10.04 28.77
CA ASN A 72 17.56 9.22 29.78
C ASN A 72 16.04 9.36 29.67
N ASN A 73 15.54 10.58 29.41
CA ASN A 73 14.11 10.82 29.22
C ASN A 73 13.58 10.13 27.95
N SER A 74 14.35 10.18 26.85
CA SER A 74 14.00 9.47 25.61
C SER A 74 13.92 7.96 25.82
N LEU A 75 14.88 7.37 26.55
CA LEU A 75 14.85 5.94 26.88
C LEU A 75 13.62 5.58 27.72
N GLN A 76 13.31 6.37 28.76
CA GLN A 76 12.11 6.15 29.57
C GLN A 76 10.81 6.26 28.76
N ALA A 77 10.71 7.24 27.85
CA ALA A 77 9.55 7.37 26.96
C ALA A 77 9.37 6.12 26.10
N ILE A 78 10.45 5.62 25.48
CA ILE A 78 10.43 4.38 24.70
C ILE A 78 10.03 3.19 25.56
N ASP A 79 10.55 3.07 26.79
CA ASP A 79 10.17 1.99 27.71
C ASP A 79 8.67 2.02 28.06
N THR A 80 8.11 3.21 28.30
CA THR A 80 6.67 3.36 28.54
C THR A 80 5.84 2.98 27.32
N GLU A 81 6.29 3.34 26.12
CA GLU A 81 5.65 2.98 24.87
C GLU A 81 5.67 1.46 24.65
N ILE A 82 6.81 0.81 24.90
CA ILE A 82 6.95 -0.65 24.82
C ILE A 82 5.96 -1.35 25.75
N VAL A 83 5.82 -0.88 26.99
CA VAL A 83 4.86 -1.46 27.95
C VAL A 83 3.42 -1.24 27.48
N SER A 84 3.12 -0.05 26.95
CA SER A 84 1.79 0.27 26.41
C SER A 84 1.42 -0.65 25.24
N LEU A 85 2.33 -0.80 24.26
CA LEU A 85 2.14 -1.68 23.10
C LEU A 85 2.01 -3.14 23.53
N LYS A 86 2.82 -3.62 24.49
CA LYS A 86 2.68 -4.97 25.05
C LYS A 86 1.30 -5.20 25.65
N ARG A 87 0.75 -4.22 26.39
CA ARG A 87 -0.61 -4.30 26.95
C ARG A 87 -1.66 -4.38 25.84
N GLN A 88 -1.52 -3.57 24.79
CA GLN A 88 -2.42 -3.60 23.64
C GLN A 88 -2.39 -4.95 22.91
N ILE A 89 -1.20 -5.54 22.74
CA ILE A 89 -1.04 -6.88 22.15
C ILE A 89 -1.80 -7.93 22.98
N GLN A 90 -1.70 -7.88 24.32
CA GLN A 90 -2.43 -8.82 25.17
C GLN A 90 -3.94 -8.64 25.08
N ALA A 91 -4.43 -7.40 25.04
CA ALA A 91 -5.85 -7.11 24.85
C ALA A 91 -6.37 -7.66 23.51
N ASN A 92 -5.63 -7.40 22.42
CA ASN A 92 -5.96 -7.93 21.09
C ASN A 92 -5.94 -9.46 21.08
N LYS A 93 -4.94 -10.09 21.72
CA LYS A 93 -4.86 -11.55 21.85
C LYS A 93 -6.08 -12.13 22.55
N GLN A 94 -6.55 -11.48 23.61
CA GLN A 94 -7.76 -11.90 24.33
C GLN A 94 -9.01 -11.79 23.45
N GLN A 95 -9.17 -10.69 22.71
CA GLN A 95 -10.28 -10.50 21.77
C GLN A 95 -10.26 -11.55 20.66
N VAL A 96 -9.10 -11.77 20.02
CA VAL A 96 -8.94 -12.79 18.98
C VAL A 96 -9.24 -14.18 19.53
N SER A 97 -8.76 -14.51 20.73
CA SER A 97 -9.06 -15.78 21.39
C SER A 97 -10.57 -15.96 21.64
N ALA A 98 -11.25 -14.89 22.06
CA ALA A 98 -12.71 -14.92 22.26
C ALA A 98 -13.47 -15.12 20.93
N LEU A 99 -13.07 -14.42 19.87
CA LEU A 99 -13.66 -14.59 18.54
C LEU A 99 -13.42 -16.00 17.98
N LYS A 100 -12.20 -16.53 18.12
CA LYS A 100 -11.87 -17.90 17.70
C LYS A 100 -12.75 -18.95 18.35
N ARG A 101 -13.06 -18.80 19.66
CA ARG A 101 -14.00 -19.70 20.34
C ARG A 101 -15.42 -19.61 19.76
N LYS A 102 -15.88 -18.41 19.40
CA LYS A 102 -17.22 -18.24 18.80
C LYS A 102 -17.32 -18.83 17.40
N THR A 103 -16.23 -18.85 16.65
CA THR A 103 -16.19 -19.35 15.26
C THR A 103 -15.60 -20.76 15.16
N THR A 104 -15.42 -21.46 16.28
CA THR A 104 -14.67 -22.73 16.31
C THR A 104 -15.39 -23.86 15.59
N ASP A 105 -16.73 -23.85 15.60
CA ASP A 105 -17.56 -24.90 15.00
C ASP A 105 -17.70 -24.75 13.47
N GLY A 106 -17.16 -23.67 12.91
CA GLY A 106 -17.23 -23.37 11.48
C GLY A 106 -18.66 -23.23 10.96
N ILE A 107 -18.82 -23.44 9.66
CA ILE A 107 -20.12 -23.35 8.96
C ILE A 107 -20.45 -24.63 8.17
N ASP A 108 -19.71 -25.72 8.39
CA ASP A 108 -19.87 -26.94 7.60
C ASP A 108 -21.27 -27.55 7.77
N HIS A 109 -21.86 -27.44 8.98
CA HIS A 109 -23.23 -27.88 9.25
C HIS A 109 -24.31 -27.02 8.55
N LEU A 110 -23.96 -25.81 8.10
CA LEU A 110 -24.85 -24.93 7.34
C LEU A 110 -24.66 -25.07 5.83
N ARG A 111 -23.65 -25.83 5.36
CA ARG A 111 -23.36 -25.99 3.94
C ARG A 111 -24.47 -26.84 3.30
N PRO A 112 -25.27 -26.30 2.36
CA PRO A 112 -26.24 -27.10 1.61
C PRO A 112 -25.52 -28.10 0.69
N PRO A 113 -26.19 -29.20 0.29
CA PRO A 113 -25.66 -30.08 -0.75
C PRO A 113 -25.43 -29.32 -2.06
N GLU A 114 -24.30 -29.54 -2.71
CA GLU A 114 -24.03 -28.96 -4.03
C GLU A 114 -24.93 -29.61 -5.08
N VAL A 115 -25.75 -28.80 -5.75
CA VAL A 115 -26.61 -29.25 -6.85
C VAL A 115 -25.94 -28.83 -8.16
N SER A 116 -25.10 -29.69 -8.73
CA SER A 116 -24.50 -29.47 -10.05
C SER A 116 -25.27 -30.23 -11.13
N GLY A 117 -26.13 -29.50 -11.85
CA GLY A 117 -26.78 -30.03 -13.05
C GLY A 117 -25.81 -30.04 -14.22
N ARG A 118 -25.89 -31.05 -15.09
CA ARG A 118 -25.15 -31.02 -16.36
C ARG A 118 -25.64 -29.83 -17.18
N ILE A 119 -24.71 -28.99 -17.63
CA ILE A 119 -25.04 -27.84 -18.47
C ILE A 119 -25.80 -28.27 -19.72
N ASN A 120 -26.92 -27.60 -20.00
CA ASN A 120 -27.80 -27.88 -21.12
C ASN A 120 -28.21 -26.59 -21.83
N ALA A 121 -28.02 -26.52 -23.15
CA ALA A 121 -28.35 -25.34 -23.95
C ALA A 121 -29.85 -25.19 -24.22
N ARG A 122 -30.64 -26.28 -24.18
CA ARG A 122 -32.08 -26.22 -24.41
C ARG A 122 -32.76 -25.61 -23.18
N TRP A 123 -33.59 -24.59 -23.41
CA TRP A 123 -34.41 -23.97 -22.38
C TRP A 123 -35.72 -24.74 -22.18
N THR A 124 -36.01 -25.13 -20.94
CA THR A 124 -37.34 -25.60 -20.53
C THR A 124 -38.19 -24.43 -20.05
N ASN A 125 -39.51 -24.59 -19.99
CA ASN A 125 -40.40 -23.55 -19.49
C ASN A 125 -40.07 -23.15 -18.04
N ASP A 126 -39.73 -24.12 -17.19
CA ASP A 126 -39.35 -23.87 -15.81
C ASP A 126 -38.06 -23.03 -15.72
N GLU A 127 -37.06 -23.35 -16.54
CA GLU A 127 -35.81 -22.57 -16.60
C GLU A 127 -36.03 -21.14 -17.09
N LEU A 128 -36.92 -20.95 -18.07
CA LEU A 128 -37.29 -19.60 -18.56
C LEU A 128 -37.93 -18.77 -17.44
N LEU A 129 -38.85 -19.37 -16.68
CA LEU A 129 -39.51 -18.69 -15.56
C LEU A 129 -38.53 -18.39 -14.42
N LEU A 130 -37.62 -19.32 -14.10
CA LEU A 130 -36.55 -19.11 -13.13
C LEU A 130 -35.61 -17.98 -13.56
N ALA A 131 -35.26 -17.88 -14.85
CA ALA A 131 -34.43 -16.80 -15.36
C ALA A 131 -35.10 -15.43 -15.21
N VAL A 132 -36.39 -15.32 -15.52
CA VAL A 132 -37.16 -14.06 -15.34
C VAL A 132 -37.21 -13.66 -13.86
N GLN A 133 -37.52 -14.60 -12.96
CA GLN A 133 -37.51 -14.35 -11.52
C GLN A 133 -36.11 -14.00 -11.00
N GLY A 134 -35.08 -14.63 -11.57
CA GLY A 134 -33.69 -14.33 -11.30
C GLY A 134 -33.35 -12.88 -11.65
N ILE A 135 -33.74 -12.40 -12.83
CA ILE A 135 -33.52 -11.00 -13.24
C ILE A 135 -34.25 -10.04 -12.29
N ARG A 136 -35.47 -10.37 -11.85
CA ARG A 136 -36.22 -9.56 -10.88
C ARG A 136 -35.52 -9.44 -9.53
N LYS A 137 -34.81 -10.49 -9.10
CA LYS A 137 -34.21 -10.58 -7.77
C LYS A 137 -32.74 -10.18 -7.72
N TYR A 138 -32.00 -10.42 -8.80
CA TYR A 138 -30.54 -10.23 -8.88
C TYR A 138 -30.12 -9.22 -9.96
N GLY A 139 -31.07 -8.66 -10.71
CA GLY A 139 -30.77 -7.71 -11.78
C GLY A 139 -30.00 -8.35 -12.93
N LYS A 140 -28.86 -7.73 -13.28
CA LYS A 140 -27.92 -8.20 -14.32
C LYS A 140 -26.81 -9.12 -13.77
N ASP A 141 -26.90 -9.61 -12.52
CA ASP A 141 -25.96 -10.62 -12.01
C ASP A 141 -26.26 -12.00 -12.62
N PHE A 142 -25.83 -12.17 -13.87
CA PHE A 142 -26.05 -13.39 -14.64
C PHE A 142 -25.33 -14.61 -14.04
N ALA A 143 -24.29 -14.41 -13.23
CA ALA A 143 -23.60 -15.51 -12.56
C ALA A 143 -24.49 -16.08 -11.44
N ALA A 144 -25.03 -15.22 -10.57
CA ALA A 144 -25.95 -15.64 -9.51
C ALA A 144 -27.22 -16.32 -10.07
N ILE A 145 -27.77 -15.79 -11.16
CA ILE A 145 -28.95 -16.39 -11.81
C ILE A 145 -28.60 -17.76 -12.42
N ALA A 146 -27.40 -17.93 -12.97
CA ALA A 146 -26.96 -19.23 -13.50
C ALA A 146 -26.85 -20.28 -12.39
N GLU A 147 -26.35 -19.90 -11.21
CA GLU A 147 -26.27 -20.79 -10.04
C GLU A 147 -27.67 -21.22 -9.56
N VAL A 148 -28.64 -20.30 -9.55
CA VAL A 148 -30.04 -20.61 -9.19
C VAL A 148 -30.66 -21.63 -10.15
N ILE A 149 -30.36 -21.53 -11.45
CA ILE A 149 -30.88 -22.48 -12.45
C ILE A 149 -30.10 -23.81 -12.43
N GLY A 150 -28.79 -23.76 -12.16
CA GLY A 150 -27.90 -24.94 -12.01
C GLY A 150 -27.53 -25.66 -13.31
N THR A 151 -28.28 -25.49 -14.40
CA THR A 151 -28.06 -26.13 -15.71
C THR A 151 -27.65 -25.15 -16.82
N LYS A 152 -27.55 -23.86 -16.50
CA LYS A 152 -27.23 -22.78 -17.44
C LYS A 152 -25.94 -22.08 -16.99
N THR A 153 -25.31 -21.39 -17.93
CA THR A 153 -24.10 -20.60 -17.68
C THR A 153 -24.44 -19.12 -17.81
N GLU A 154 -23.55 -18.27 -17.33
CA GLU A 154 -23.66 -16.82 -17.49
C GLU A 154 -23.84 -16.40 -18.95
N ALA A 155 -23.11 -17.04 -19.88
CA ALA A 155 -23.22 -16.76 -21.32
C ALA A 155 -24.61 -17.12 -21.88
N HIS A 156 -25.21 -18.22 -21.42
CA HIS A 156 -26.60 -18.54 -21.76
C HIS A 156 -27.57 -17.47 -21.27
N LEU A 157 -27.32 -16.88 -20.10
CA LEU A 157 -28.19 -15.84 -19.54
C LEU A 157 -28.02 -14.47 -20.20
N ARG A 158 -26.79 -14.08 -20.58
CA ARG A 158 -26.56 -12.91 -21.44
C ARG A 158 -27.34 -13.04 -22.74
N SER A 159 -27.28 -14.22 -23.37
CA SER A 159 -28.02 -14.53 -24.59
C SER A 159 -29.53 -14.57 -24.36
N PHE A 160 -29.98 -15.15 -23.25
CA PHE A 160 -31.40 -15.15 -22.86
C PHE A 160 -31.92 -13.72 -22.72
N PHE A 161 -31.18 -12.87 -22.01
CA PHE A 161 -31.57 -11.49 -21.75
C PHE A 161 -31.83 -10.70 -23.02
N VAL A 162 -30.98 -10.84 -24.04
CA VAL A 162 -31.17 -10.19 -25.35
C VAL A 162 -32.31 -10.83 -26.14
N ASN A 163 -32.31 -12.16 -26.28
CA ASN A 163 -33.26 -12.90 -27.13
C ASN A 163 -34.71 -12.88 -26.61
N TYR A 164 -34.88 -12.71 -25.31
CA TYR A 164 -36.16 -12.76 -24.63
C TYR A 164 -36.59 -11.42 -24.02
N ARG A 165 -35.81 -10.35 -24.23
CA ARG A 165 -36.02 -8.99 -23.72
C ARG A 165 -37.46 -8.50 -23.85
N ARG A 166 -37.99 -8.53 -25.08
CA ARG A 166 -39.36 -8.08 -25.37
C ARG A 166 -40.43 -9.06 -24.91
N ARG A 167 -40.20 -10.37 -25.07
CA ARG A 167 -41.21 -11.41 -24.78
C ARG A 167 -41.59 -11.49 -23.31
N TYR A 168 -40.63 -11.29 -22.42
CA TYR A 168 -40.87 -11.27 -20.96
C TYR A 168 -40.76 -9.88 -20.35
N ASN A 169 -40.72 -8.83 -21.18
CA ASN A 169 -40.66 -7.44 -20.75
C ASN A 169 -39.55 -7.17 -19.71
N LEU A 170 -38.35 -7.70 -19.97
CA LEU A 170 -37.24 -7.74 -19.01
C LEU A 170 -36.79 -6.34 -18.55
N ASP A 171 -37.06 -5.31 -19.35
CA ASP A 171 -36.75 -3.90 -19.05
C ASP A 171 -37.58 -3.41 -17.87
N ALA A 172 -38.87 -3.78 -17.83
CA ALA A 172 -39.75 -3.45 -16.71
C ALA A 172 -39.33 -4.23 -15.46
N VAL A 173 -38.98 -5.50 -15.62
CA VAL A 173 -38.49 -6.36 -14.52
C VAL A 173 -37.21 -5.79 -13.90
N LEU A 174 -36.27 -5.32 -14.73
CA LEU A 174 -35.06 -4.66 -14.25
C LEU A 174 -35.35 -3.34 -13.56
N LYS A 175 -36.28 -2.54 -14.09
CA LYS A 175 -36.68 -1.29 -13.46
C LYS A 175 -37.27 -1.51 -12.07
N GLU A 176 -38.02 -2.59 -11.87
CA GLU A 176 -38.51 -2.98 -10.53
C GLU A 176 -37.37 -3.35 -9.59
N PHE A 177 -36.37 -4.09 -10.06
CA PHE A 177 -35.16 -4.38 -9.28
C PHE A 177 -34.42 -3.08 -8.89
N GLU A 178 -34.21 -2.17 -9.85
CA GLU A 178 -33.54 -0.89 -9.60
C GLU A 178 -34.29 0.01 -8.61
N ALA A 179 -35.62 -0.05 -8.61
CA ALA A 179 -36.44 0.71 -7.66
C ALA A 179 -36.27 0.23 -6.20
N GLU A 180 -35.98 -1.06 -5.99
CA GLU A 180 -35.80 -1.65 -4.66
C GLU A 180 -34.33 -1.65 -4.21
N ASN A 181 -33.39 -1.88 -5.12
CA ASN A 181 -31.97 -2.11 -4.82
C ASN A 181 -31.06 -0.93 -5.20
N GLY A 182 -31.60 0.10 -5.86
CA GLY A 182 -30.84 1.20 -6.43
C GLY A 182 -30.35 0.92 -7.84
N PRO A 183 -29.75 1.94 -8.51
CA PRO A 183 -29.33 1.82 -9.89
C PRO A 183 -28.21 0.78 -10.06
N ILE A 184 -28.30 -0.03 -11.12
CA ILE A 184 -27.28 -1.02 -11.47
C ILE A 184 -26.04 -0.27 -12.00
N LEU A 185 -24.93 -0.32 -11.25
CA LEU A 185 -23.65 0.36 -11.59
C LEU A 185 -22.73 -0.47 -12.49
N ILE A 186 -23.28 -1.38 -13.31
CA ILE A 186 -22.45 -2.24 -14.17
C ILE A 186 -22.05 -1.41 -15.40
N ASP A 187 -20.74 -1.16 -15.55
CA ASP A 187 -20.12 -0.52 -16.73
C ASP A 187 -20.52 -1.27 -18.01
N ASP A 188 -21.47 -0.70 -18.76
CA ASP A 188 -21.93 -1.20 -20.06
C ASP A 188 -20.85 -1.04 -21.17
N GLU A 189 -19.63 -0.55 -20.87
CA GLU A 189 -18.58 -0.26 -21.86
C GLU A 189 -17.97 -1.49 -22.57
N LYS A 190 -18.27 -2.73 -22.13
CA LYS A 190 -17.65 -3.93 -22.72
C LYS A 190 -18.54 -4.73 -23.68
N GLU A 191 -19.83 -4.44 -23.82
CA GLU A 191 -20.74 -5.28 -24.62
C GLU A 191 -21.06 -4.74 -26.03
N GLU A 192 -20.55 -3.58 -26.44
CA GLU A 192 -20.92 -2.98 -27.75
C GLU A 192 -20.01 -3.37 -28.94
N LYS A 193 -19.11 -4.37 -28.80
CA LYS A 193 -18.30 -4.86 -29.93
C LYS A 193 -18.05 -6.36 -29.88
N VAL A 194 -18.96 -7.17 -30.43
CA VAL A 194 -18.70 -8.33 -31.31
C VAL A 194 -19.93 -8.56 -32.19
#